data_AF-A0A3D9UIJ4-F1
#
_entry.id   AF-A0A3D9UIJ4-F1
#
_cell.length_a   1.000
_cell.length_b   1.000
_cell.length_c   1.000
_cell.angle_alpha   90.00
_cell.angle_beta   90.00
_cell.angle_gamma   90.00
#
_symmetry.space_group_name_H-M   'P 1'
#
loop_
_entity.id
_entity.type
_entity.pdbx_description
1 polymer ?
#
loop_
_entity_poly.entity_id
_entity_poly.type
_entity_poly.pdbx_seq_one_letter_code
_entity_poly.pdbx_strand_id
1 'polypeptide(L)'
;MSTTDSSTTQPGPPYIGTLQWVPGRHGNDLILTPTTAGRTVTDQAAEAAAWNEVVRRAPTANTVSMQRQFDCHWRYARGKPTWNLELWRPTVSMDDVIAAYCNPGGPE
;
A
#
# COMPACT_ATOMS: atom_id res chain seq x y z
N MET A 1 -18.18 38.55 -2.74
CA MET A 1 -17.63 37.76 -1.62
C MET A 1 -16.67 36.76 -2.25
N SER A 2 -15.37 37.00 -2.16
CA SER A 2 -14.35 36.11 -2.73
C SER A 2 -14.05 35.01 -1.74
N THR A 3 -14.42 33.77 -2.07
CA THR A 3 -13.98 32.57 -1.35
C THR A 3 -12.64 32.14 -1.94
N THR A 4 -11.56 32.40 -1.22
CA THR A 4 -10.24 31.82 -1.49
C THR A 4 -10.29 30.34 -1.07
N ASP A 5 -10.42 29.44 -2.03
CA ASP A 5 -10.25 28.01 -1.80
C ASP A 5 -8.75 27.72 -1.66
N SER A 6 -8.33 27.32 -0.46
CA SER A 6 -6.94 26.97 -0.19
C SER A 6 -6.72 25.52 -0.55
N SER A 7 -6.62 25.22 -1.86
CA SER A 7 -6.14 23.93 -2.36
C SER A 7 -4.68 23.78 -1.97
N THR A 8 -4.41 23.15 -0.83
CA THR A 8 -3.04 22.81 -0.44
C THR A 8 -2.58 21.71 -1.38
N THR A 9 -1.62 21.99 -2.26
CA THR A 9 -1.04 21.00 -3.17
C THR A 9 -0.50 19.81 -2.37
N GLN A 10 -1.06 18.62 -2.57
CA GLN A 10 -0.57 17.39 -1.93
C GLN A 10 0.86 17.07 -2.43
N PRO A 11 1.75 16.52 -1.58
CA PRO A 11 3.10 16.14 -1.99
C PRO A 11 3.10 15.13 -3.14
N GLY A 12 3.97 15.31 -4.14
CA GLY A 12 4.14 14.36 -5.24
C GLY A 12 4.99 13.14 -4.89
N PRO A 13 5.19 12.21 -5.84
CA PRO A 13 6.05 11.03 -5.68
C PRO A 13 7.53 11.40 -5.46
N PRO A 14 8.38 10.48 -4.93
CA PRO A 14 8.09 9.07 -4.68
C PRO A 14 7.19 8.83 -3.47
N TYR A 15 6.21 7.94 -3.60
CA TYR A 15 5.32 7.56 -2.50
C TYR A 15 5.87 6.38 -1.70
N ILE A 16 6.64 5.51 -2.34
CA ILE A 16 7.24 4.33 -1.71
C ILE A 16 8.77 4.47 -1.67
N GLY A 17 9.33 4.42 -0.46
CA GLY A 17 10.75 4.54 -0.20
C GLY A 17 11.50 3.26 -0.52
N THR A 18 11.50 2.29 0.40
CA THR A 18 12.21 1.01 0.24
C THR A 18 11.24 -0.13 -0.03
N LEU A 19 11.71 -1.11 -0.79
CA LEU A 19 11.08 -2.41 -1.01
C LEU A 19 12.14 -3.47 -0.71
N GLN A 20 11.80 -4.47 0.10
CA GLN A 20 12.69 -5.58 0.40
C GLN A 20 11.90 -6.89 0.47
N TRP A 21 12.28 -7.85 -0.36
CA TRP A 21 11.83 -9.23 -0.20
C TRP A 21 12.57 -9.88 0.97
N VAL A 22 11.84 -10.48 1.89
CA VAL A 22 12.39 -11.25 3.01
C VAL A 22 11.76 -12.64 3.05
N PRO A 23 12.49 -13.68 3.49
CA PRO A 23 11.88 -14.97 3.77
C PRO A 23 10.87 -14.84 4.92
N GLY A 24 9.63 -15.27 4.68
CA GLY A 24 8.56 -15.36 5.67
C GLY A 24 8.13 -16.81 5.91
N ARG A 25 7.19 -17.02 6.83
CA ARG A 25 6.70 -18.35 7.24
C ARG A 25 6.03 -19.13 6.10
N HIS A 26 5.38 -18.42 5.19
CA HIS A 26 4.55 -19.00 4.12
C HIS A 26 5.06 -18.70 2.70
N GLY A 27 6.27 -18.18 2.58
CA GLY A 27 6.82 -17.66 1.34
C GLY A 27 7.56 -16.35 1.60
N ASN A 28 8.02 -15.69 0.55
CA ASN A 28 8.66 -14.39 0.73
C ASN A 28 7.61 -13.29 0.93
N ASP A 29 7.91 -12.37 1.83
CA ASP A 29 7.12 -11.16 2.09
C ASP A 29 7.83 -9.97 1.47
N LEU A 30 7.07 -9.07 0.86
CA LEU A 30 7.58 -7.80 0.35
C LEU A 30 7.32 -6.72 1.41
N ILE A 31 8.38 -6.28 2.08
CA ILE A 31 8.33 -5.18 3.06
C ILE A 31 8.48 -3.84 2.32
N LEU A 32 7.51 -2.95 2.48
CA LEU A 32 7.49 -1.60 1.93
C LEU A 32 7.68 -0.59 3.07
N THR A 33 8.50 0.44 2.83
CA THR A 33 8.54 1.63 3.69
C THR A 33 7.95 2.82 2.92
N PRO A 34 6.79 3.38 3.31
CA PRO A 34 6.25 4.57 2.65
C PRO A 34 7.06 5.81 3.00
N THR A 35 7.19 6.72 2.03
CA THR A 35 7.82 8.04 2.23
C THR A 35 6.88 8.97 3.01
N THR A 36 7.38 10.15 3.40
CA THR A 36 6.52 11.19 3.97
C THR A 36 5.36 11.57 3.03
N ALA A 37 5.62 11.64 1.71
CA ALA A 37 4.57 11.90 0.72
C ALA A 37 3.52 10.78 0.73
N GLY A 38 3.92 9.51 0.63
CA GLY A 38 3.00 8.36 0.66
C GLY A 38 2.20 8.23 1.96
N ARG A 39 2.68 8.80 3.07
CA ARG A 39 1.94 8.87 4.34
C ARG A 39 0.89 9.99 4.39
N THR A 40 1.05 11.02 3.57
CA THR A 40 0.31 12.30 3.68
C THR A 40 -0.79 12.44 2.64
N VAL A 41 -0.55 11.96 1.42
CA VAL A 41 -1.53 12.07 0.32
C VAL A 41 -2.73 11.16 0.53
N THR A 42 -3.89 11.59 0.04
CA THR A 42 -5.17 10.89 0.25
C THR A 42 -5.97 10.71 -1.03
N ASP A 43 -5.58 11.35 -2.13
CA ASP A 43 -6.28 11.20 -3.39
C ASP A 43 -6.05 9.82 -4.02
N GLN A 44 -7.03 9.37 -4.83
CA GLN A 44 -7.03 8.04 -5.44
C GLN A 44 -6.00 7.92 -6.58
N ALA A 45 -5.61 9.02 -7.22
CA ALA A 45 -4.59 8.99 -8.27
C ALA A 45 -3.21 8.71 -7.68
N ALA A 46 -2.91 9.25 -6.50
CA ALA A 46 -1.70 8.95 -5.75
C ALA A 46 -1.64 7.48 -5.31
N GLU A 47 -2.76 6.88 -4.91
CA GLU A 47 -2.85 5.44 -4.59
C GLU A 47 -2.44 4.58 -5.79
N ALA A 48 -3.05 4.83 -6.95
CA ALA A 48 -2.72 4.10 -8.18
C ALA A 48 -1.26 4.33 -8.61
N ALA A 49 -0.76 5.56 -8.50
CA ALA A 49 0.63 5.88 -8.81
C ALA A 49 1.61 5.18 -7.86
N ALA A 50 1.29 5.10 -6.57
CA ALA A 50 2.12 4.41 -5.57
C ALA A 50 2.16 2.90 -5.82
N TRP A 51 1.03 2.27 -6.18
CA TRP A 51 1.04 0.86 -6.59
C TRP A 51 1.90 0.61 -7.84
N ASN A 52 1.84 1.52 -8.83
CA ASN A 52 2.68 1.44 -10.02
C ASN A 52 4.19 1.55 -9.68
N GLU A 53 4.58 2.33 -8.67
CA GLU A 53 5.96 2.35 -8.18
C GLU A 53 6.40 0.99 -7.64
N VAL A 54 5.52 0.31 -6.89
CA VAL A 54 5.76 -1.04 -6.35
C VAL A 54 5.95 -2.02 -7.49
N VAL A 55 5.00 -2.13 -8.41
CA VAL A 55 5.03 -3.09 -9.53
C VAL A 55 6.25 -2.87 -10.42
N ARG A 56 6.63 -1.62 -10.69
CA ARG A 56 7.84 -1.31 -11.48
C ARG A 56 9.12 -1.84 -10.82
N ARG A 57 9.20 -1.83 -9.48
CA ARG A 57 10.39 -2.22 -8.70
C ARG A 57 10.38 -3.69 -8.29
N ALA A 58 9.20 -4.27 -8.10
CA ALA A 58 8.99 -5.68 -7.77
C ALA A 58 7.86 -6.26 -8.64
N PRO A 59 8.12 -6.60 -9.92
CA PRO A 59 7.09 -7.05 -10.85
C PRO A 59 6.32 -8.29 -10.41
N THR A 60 6.95 -9.17 -9.63
CA THR A 60 6.33 -10.38 -9.06
C THR A 60 5.25 -10.06 -8.02
N ALA A 61 5.21 -8.84 -7.49
CA ALA A 61 4.17 -8.39 -6.56
C ALA A 61 2.83 -8.08 -7.26
N ASN A 62 2.79 -8.04 -8.59
CA ASN A 62 1.61 -7.65 -9.36
C ASN A 62 0.55 -8.77 -9.39
N THR A 63 -0.04 -9.03 -8.23
CA THR A 63 -1.15 -9.97 -8.03
C THR A 63 -2.34 -9.22 -7.43
N VAL A 64 -3.55 -9.72 -7.68
CA VAL A 64 -4.78 -9.12 -7.12
C VAL A 64 -4.75 -9.10 -5.59
N SER A 65 -4.23 -10.17 -4.97
CA SER A 65 -4.11 -10.26 -3.51
C SER A 65 -3.18 -9.18 -2.95
N MET A 66 -1.95 -9.06 -3.47
CA MET A 66 -0.99 -8.07 -2.98
C MET A 66 -1.41 -6.63 -3.24
N GLN A 67 -2.08 -6.36 -4.37
CA GLN A 67 -2.65 -5.03 -4.62
C GLN A 67 -3.70 -4.68 -3.56
N ARG A 68 -4.60 -5.60 -3.20
CA ARG A 68 -5.62 -5.34 -2.18
C ARG A 68 -5.02 -5.14 -0.78
N GLN A 69 -3.99 -5.90 -0.44
CA GLN A 69 -3.22 -5.69 0.79
C GLN A 69 -2.58 -4.29 0.79
N PHE A 70 -1.96 -3.89 -0.33
CA PHE A 70 -1.39 -2.55 -0.51
C PHE A 70 -2.44 -1.46 -0.36
N ASP A 71 -3.57 -1.56 -1.06
CA ASP A 71 -4.68 -0.60 -1.00
C ASP A 71 -5.20 -0.48 0.45
N CYS A 72 -5.27 -1.59 1.19
CA CYS A 72 -5.69 -1.57 2.60
C CYS A 72 -4.69 -0.80 3.46
N HIS A 73 -3.39 -1.08 3.30
CA HIS A 73 -2.33 -0.37 4.00
C HIS A 73 -2.30 1.11 3.65
N TRP A 74 -2.42 1.42 2.36
CA TRP A 74 -2.54 2.77 1.85
C TRP A 74 -3.76 3.46 2.44
N ARG A 75 -4.92 2.84 2.58
CA ARG A 75 -6.13 3.57 3.04
C ARG A 75 -6.23 3.69 4.56
N TYR A 76 -5.83 2.65 5.29
CA TYR A 76 -6.15 2.50 6.71
C TYR A 76 -4.92 2.37 7.62
N ALA A 77 -3.73 2.09 7.07
CA ALA A 77 -2.52 1.86 7.85
C ALA A 77 -1.32 2.75 7.43
N ARG A 78 -1.58 3.90 6.79
CA ARG A 78 -0.53 4.81 6.28
C ARG A 78 0.54 5.15 7.32
N GLY A 79 0.14 5.30 8.57
CA GLY A 79 1.02 5.67 9.68
C GLY A 79 2.02 4.58 10.10
N LYS A 80 1.84 3.30 9.70
CA LYS A 80 2.77 2.23 10.08
C LYS A 80 4.16 2.44 9.46
N PRO A 81 5.26 2.15 10.19
CA PRO A 81 6.61 2.34 9.67
C PRO A 81 6.86 1.54 8.39
N THR A 82 6.34 0.31 8.35
CA THR A 82 6.41 -0.59 7.19
C THR A 82 5.06 -1.26 6.93
N TRP A 83 4.90 -1.78 5.71
CA TRP A 83 3.78 -2.63 5.28
C TRP A 83 4.34 -3.93 4.71
N ASN A 84 3.77 -5.07 5.09
CA ASN A 84 4.13 -6.36 4.54
C ASN A 84 3.09 -6.72 3.49
N LEU A 85 3.53 -7.15 2.32
CA LEU A 85 2.66 -7.73 1.30
C LEU A 85 3.12 -9.17 1.04
N GLU A 86 2.22 -10.12 1.17
CA GLU A 86 2.58 -11.53 1.17
C GLU A 86 1.82 -12.27 0.05
N LEU A 87 2.56 -13.03 -0.74
CA LEU A 87 2.05 -13.71 -1.94
C LEU A 87 1.04 -14.82 -1.62
N TRP A 88 1.14 -15.41 -0.43
CA TRP A 88 0.34 -16.57 -0.04
C TRP A 88 -1.08 -16.20 0.40
N ARG A 89 -1.34 -14.92 0.72
CA ARG A 89 -2.66 -14.49 1.19
C ARG A 89 -3.72 -14.71 0.11
N PRO A 90 -4.93 -15.17 0.49
CA PRO A 90 -5.99 -15.47 -0.47
C PRO A 90 -6.49 -14.20 -1.17
N THR A 91 -6.93 -14.36 -2.42
CA THR A 91 -7.63 -13.29 -3.14
C THR A 91 -9.08 -13.21 -2.65
N VAL A 92 -9.37 -12.29 -1.73
CA VAL A 92 -10.70 -12.03 -1.16
C VAL A 92 -11.19 -10.62 -1.47
N SER A 93 -12.46 -10.31 -1.22
CA SER A 93 -13.00 -8.96 -1.48
C SER A 93 -12.25 -7.89 -0.68
N MET A 94 -12.28 -6.63 -1.12
CA MET A 94 -11.63 -5.54 -0.37
C MET A 94 -12.20 -5.40 1.03
N ASP A 95 -13.51 -5.62 1.21
CA ASP A 95 -14.17 -5.59 2.50
C ASP A 95 -13.65 -6.70 3.43
N ASP A 96 -13.39 -7.89 2.90
CA ASP A 96 -12.77 -8.98 3.67
C ASP A 96 -11.31 -8.67 4.04
N VAL A 97 -10.55 -8.02 3.15
CA VAL A 97 -9.20 -7.55 3.46
C VAL A 97 -9.22 -6.55 4.61
N ILE A 98 -10.16 -5.60 4.59
CA ILE A 98 -10.33 -4.60 5.65
C ILE A 98 -10.78 -5.27 6.96
N ALA A 99 -11.75 -6.18 6.91
CA ALA A 99 -12.24 -6.93 8.06
C ALA A 99 -11.14 -7.78 8.73
N ALA A 100 -10.16 -8.22 7.94
CA ALA A 100 -8.97 -8.93 8.42
C ALA A 100 -7.79 -7.99 8.77
N TYR A 101 -8.03 -6.69 8.94
CA TYR A 101 -7.01 -5.69 9.27
C TYR A 101 -5.81 -5.70 8.31
N CYS A 102 -6.11 -5.77 7.01
CA CYS A 102 -5.16 -5.87 5.89
C CYS A 102 -4.43 -7.22 5.74
N ASN A 103 -4.72 -8.21 6.60
CA ASN A 103 -4.06 -9.52 6.64
C ASN A 103 -5.04 -10.68 6.43
N PRO A 104 -5.71 -10.79 5.26
CA PRO A 104 -6.63 -11.90 5.00
C PRO A 104 -5.90 -13.25 5.03
N GLY A 105 -6.62 -14.31 5.40
CA GLY A 105 -6.08 -15.68 5.44
C GLY A 105 -5.43 -16.10 6.76
N GLY A 106 -5.34 -15.20 7.74
CA GLY A 106 -4.83 -15.50 9.08
C GLY A 106 -3.52 -14.76 9.41
N PRO A 107 -2.97 -15.00 10.62
CA PRO A 107 -1.72 -14.39 11.03
C PRO A 107 -0.55 -14.89 10.18
N GLU A 108 0.46 -14.02 10.07
CA GLU A 108 1.81 -14.31 9.54
C GLU A 108 2.44 -15.53 10.22
#